data_AF-A0A3D3DHS9-F1
#
_entry.id   AF-A0A3D3DHS9-F1
#
_cell.length_a   1.000
_cell.length_b   1.000
_cell.length_c   1.000
_cell.angle_alpha   90.00
_cell.angle_beta   90.00
_cell.angle_gamma   90.00
#
_symmetry.space_group_name_H-M   'P 1'
#
loop_
_entity.id
_entity.type
_entity.pdbx_description
1 polymer ?
#
loop_
_entity_poly.entity_id
_entity_poly.type
_entity_poly.pdbx_seq_one_letter_code
_entity_poly.pdbx_strand_id
1 'polypeptide(L)'
;GRLELHDWDEAVEQWVLRLNRLAQWCPELALPPLGEAERRHLVEQICHGSFSGRELKNKPVRKLVQGWLSAAQQALLSKHAPERLTLANGRAPKVIYDAANPPHIALRIQQLYGVNATPRIAMGRVPVLVHILAPSQRPVQITQDLAGFWREHYPRIKQELQRKYPRHEWR
;
A
#
# COMPACT_ATOMS: atom_id res chain seq x y z
N GLY A 1 -6.31 -1.46 -32.50
CA GLY A 1 -6.81 -2.16 -31.30
C GLY A 1 -6.06 -1.66 -30.09
N ARG A 2 -6.71 -1.53 -28.94
CA ARG A 2 -6.04 -1.18 -27.68
C ARG A 2 -5.31 -2.44 -27.19
N LEU A 3 -3.98 -2.47 -27.30
CA LEU A 3 -3.17 -3.58 -26.79
C LEU A 3 -2.96 -3.37 -25.29
N GLU A 4 -3.29 -4.38 -24.49
CA GLU A 4 -3.11 -4.36 -23.04
C GLU A 4 -1.83 -5.12 -22.68
N LEU A 5 -0.98 -4.50 -21.86
CA LEU A 5 0.15 -5.18 -21.23
C LEU A 5 -0.38 -5.97 -20.02
N HIS A 6 -0.67 -7.26 -20.21
CA HIS A 6 -1.28 -8.10 -19.17
C HIS A 6 -0.52 -8.12 -17.84
N ASP A 7 0.82 -8.05 -17.88
CA ASP A 7 1.67 -8.04 -16.69
C ASP A 7 1.84 -6.64 -16.07
N TRP A 8 1.24 -5.60 -16.66
CA TRP A 8 1.07 -4.31 -16.02
C TRP A 8 -0.21 -4.33 -15.17
N ASP A 9 -0.11 -5.00 -14.01
CA ASP A 9 -1.22 -5.26 -13.11
C ASP A 9 -1.27 -4.26 -11.93
N GLU A 10 -2.21 -4.49 -11.01
CA GLU A 10 -2.33 -3.71 -9.77
C GLU A 10 -1.05 -3.74 -8.92
N ALA A 11 -0.24 -4.80 -8.99
CA ALA A 11 1.02 -4.86 -8.23
C ALA A 11 2.07 -3.91 -8.83
N VAL A 12 2.10 -3.78 -10.17
CA VAL A 12 2.92 -2.76 -10.85
C VAL A 12 2.44 -1.37 -10.49
N GLU A 13 1.14 -1.10 -10.57
CA GLU A 13 0.59 0.22 -10.22
C GLU A 13 0.87 0.60 -8.75
N GLN A 14 0.69 -0.33 -7.79
CA GLN A 14 1.07 -0.11 -6.39
C GLN A 14 2.57 0.15 -6.23
N TRP A 15 3.43 -0.51 -7.02
CA TRP A 15 4.87 -0.25 -6.99
C TRP A 15 5.21 1.16 -7.50
N VAL A 16 4.56 1.60 -8.58
CA VAL A 16 4.73 2.96 -9.13
C VAL A 16 4.24 4.01 -8.14
N LEU A 17 3.07 3.81 -7.53
CA LEU A 17 2.53 4.69 -6.49
C LEU A 17 3.48 4.78 -5.29
N ARG A 18 4.04 3.65 -4.84
CA ARG A 18 5.05 3.65 -3.77
C ARG A 18 6.26 4.51 -4.11
N LEU A 19 6.82 4.34 -5.29
CA LEU A 19 7.98 5.10 -5.77
C LEU A 19 7.67 6.60 -5.81
N ASN A 20 6.59 6.97 -6.49
CA ASN A 20 6.21 8.36 -6.70
C ASN A 20 5.90 9.07 -5.38
N ARG A 21 5.19 8.40 -4.47
CA ARG A 21 4.88 8.96 -3.15
C ARG A 21 6.12 9.08 -2.28
N LEU A 22 7.00 8.08 -2.27
CA LEU A 22 8.23 8.16 -1.49
C LEU A 22 9.16 9.27 -2.00
N ALA A 23 9.29 9.45 -3.32
CA ALA A 23 10.05 10.54 -3.92
C ALA A 23 9.51 11.92 -3.50
N GLN A 24 8.19 12.06 -3.36
CA GLN A 24 7.55 13.28 -2.86
C GLN A 24 7.77 13.51 -1.36
N TRP A 25 7.63 12.47 -0.54
CA TRP A 25 7.73 12.58 0.93
C TRP A 25 9.16 12.70 1.43
N CYS A 26 10.11 12.12 0.69
CA CYS A 26 11.52 12.05 1.02
C CYS A 26 12.38 12.43 -0.21
N PRO A 27 12.35 13.71 -0.65
CA PRO A 27 13.13 14.17 -1.81
C PRO A 27 14.64 13.98 -1.62
N GLU A 28 15.12 13.94 -0.38
CA GLU A 28 16.52 13.68 -0.06
C GLU A 28 17.01 12.28 -0.45
N LEU A 29 16.10 11.33 -0.69
CA LEU A 29 16.47 9.99 -1.18
C LEU A 29 16.79 9.97 -2.68
N ALA A 30 16.56 11.08 -3.39
CA ALA A 30 16.84 11.24 -4.82
C ALA A 30 16.33 10.07 -5.68
N LEU A 31 15.14 9.55 -5.35
CA LEU A 31 14.49 8.49 -6.11
C LEU A 31 13.86 9.08 -7.38
N PRO A 32 14.17 8.54 -8.59
CA PRO A 32 13.59 9.04 -9.83
C PRO A 32 12.11 8.65 -9.90
N PRO A 33 11.16 9.60 -9.85
CA PRO A 33 9.75 9.27 -9.99
C PRO A 33 9.48 8.67 -11.37
N LEU A 34 8.45 7.85 -11.45
CA LEU A 34 7.94 7.25 -12.67
C LEU A 34 6.61 7.92 -13.00
N GLY A 35 6.70 9.10 -13.61
CA GLY A 35 5.57 9.91 -14.03
C GLY A 35 4.94 9.40 -15.33
N GLU A 36 4.01 10.18 -15.89
CA GLU A 36 3.32 9.78 -17.12
C GLU A 36 4.27 9.67 -18.33
N ALA A 37 5.23 10.59 -18.44
CA ALA A 37 6.21 10.60 -19.51
C ALA A 37 7.16 9.39 -19.43
N GLU A 38 7.69 9.10 -18.24
CA GLU A 38 8.56 7.95 -17.99
C GLU A 38 7.81 6.63 -18.20
N ARG A 39 6.55 6.55 -17.74
CA ARG A 39 5.66 5.41 -17.98
C ARG A 39 5.46 5.17 -19.48
N ARG A 40 5.21 6.23 -20.25
CA ARG A 40 5.05 6.13 -21.71
C ARG A 40 6.31 5.60 -22.37
N HIS A 41 7.47 6.15 -22.01
CA HIS A 41 8.76 5.69 -22.52
C HIS A 41 9.03 4.21 -22.16
N LEU A 42 8.76 3.80 -20.92
CA LEU A 42 8.90 2.39 -20.53
C LEU A 42 7.98 1.47 -21.32
N VAL A 43 6.73 1.88 -21.55
CA VAL A 43 5.80 1.10 -22.39
C VAL A 43 6.32 0.98 -23.82
N GLU A 44 6.86 2.06 -24.39
CA GLU A 44 7.50 2.02 -25.73
C GLU A 44 8.69 1.05 -25.77
N GLN A 45 9.57 1.10 -24.76
CA GLN A 45 10.71 0.18 -24.64
C GLN A 45 10.25 -1.27 -24.44
N ILE A 46 9.23 -1.50 -23.61
CA ILE A 46 8.64 -2.82 -23.40
C ILE A 46 8.03 -3.33 -24.70
N CYS A 47 7.40 -2.48 -25.51
CA CYS A 47 6.81 -2.89 -26.79
C CYS A 47 7.83 -3.02 -27.92
N HIS A 48 9.02 -2.45 -27.79
CA HIS A 48 10.06 -2.51 -28.82
C HIS A 48 10.38 -3.96 -29.23
N GLY A 49 10.44 -4.19 -30.55
CA GLY A 49 10.68 -5.50 -31.13
C GLY A 49 9.53 -6.51 -31.00
N SER A 50 8.36 -6.10 -30.50
CA SER A 50 7.16 -6.94 -30.50
C SER A 50 6.23 -6.59 -31.64
N PHE A 51 5.80 -7.60 -32.39
CA PHE A 51 4.97 -7.46 -33.58
C PHE A 51 3.61 -8.18 -33.44
N SER A 52 3.38 -8.86 -32.31
CA SER A 52 2.11 -9.54 -32.01
C SER A 52 1.73 -9.40 -30.53
N GLY A 53 0.42 -9.41 -30.23
CA GLY A 53 -0.07 -9.39 -28.85
C GLY A 53 0.36 -10.62 -28.02
N ARG A 54 0.65 -11.75 -28.69
CA ARG A 54 1.15 -12.97 -28.04
C ARG A 54 2.55 -12.79 -27.46
N GLU A 55 3.41 -12.01 -28.13
CA GLU A 55 4.76 -11.69 -27.64
C GLU A 55 4.71 -10.78 -26.42
N LEU A 56 3.77 -9.83 -26.39
CA LEU A 56 3.59 -8.93 -25.24
C LEU A 56 3.09 -9.66 -23.99
N LYS A 57 2.28 -10.71 -24.15
CA LYS A 57 1.72 -11.49 -23.03
C LYS A 57 2.77 -12.15 -22.15
N ASN A 58 3.94 -12.49 -22.70
CA ASN A 58 5.00 -13.20 -21.97
C ASN A 58 6.15 -12.28 -21.53
N LYS A 59 6.06 -10.97 -21.77
CA LYS A 59 7.13 -10.04 -21.38
C LYS A 59 7.12 -9.83 -19.87
N PRO A 60 8.27 -9.89 -19.17
CA PRO A 60 8.35 -9.75 -17.73
C PRO A 60 8.22 -8.27 -17.30
N VAL A 61 7.07 -7.65 -17.58
CA VAL A 61 6.81 -6.21 -17.41
C VAL A 61 7.19 -5.75 -16.01
N ARG A 62 6.78 -6.49 -14.97
CA ARG A 62 7.11 -6.16 -13.59
C ARG A 62 8.62 -6.03 -13.34
N LYS A 63 9.43 -6.96 -13.85
CA LYS A 63 10.89 -6.91 -13.68
C LYS A 63 11.50 -5.72 -14.43
N LEU A 64 10.99 -5.43 -15.62
CA LEU A 64 11.44 -4.30 -16.43
C LEU A 64 11.12 -2.96 -15.74
N VAL A 65 9.91 -2.80 -15.21
CA VAL A 65 9.51 -1.61 -14.45
C VAL A 65 10.31 -1.47 -13.17
N GLN A 66 10.53 -2.56 -12.43
CA GLN A 66 11.39 -2.53 -11.23
C GLN A 66 12.86 -2.19 -11.54
N GLY A 67 13.32 -2.53 -12.75
CA GLY A 67 14.64 -2.16 -13.27
C GLY A 67 14.83 -0.65 -13.49
N TRP A 68 13.77 0.15 -13.38
CA TRP A 68 13.86 1.62 -13.34
C TRP A 68 14.73 2.13 -12.18
N LEU A 69 14.77 1.38 -11.08
CA LEU A 69 15.59 1.69 -9.92
C LEU A 69 16.81 0.78 -9.85
N SER A 70 17.96 1.36 -9.47
CA SER A 70 19.12 0.58 -9.04
C SER A 70 18.80 -0.28 -7.82
N ALA A 71 19.57 -1.34 -7.58
CA ALA A 71 19.37 -2.23 -6.43
C ALA A 71 19.37 -1.47 -5.09
N ALA A 72 20.23 -0.46 -4.94
CA ALA A 72 20.28 0.40 -3.75
C ALA A 72 18.98 1.21 -3.59
N GLN A 73 18.45 1.80 -4.67
CA GLN A 73 17.19 2.54 -4.64
C GLN A 73 15.99 1.63 -4.38
N GLN A 74 15.99 0.39 -4.89
CA GLN A 74 14.96 -0.60 -4.57
C GLN A 74 14.97 -0.98 -3.09
N ALA A 75 16.14 -1.06 -2.46
CA ALA A 75 16.27 -1.30 -1.03
C ALA A 75 15.73 -0.10 -0.22
N LEU A 76 16.02 1.14 -0.63
CA LEU A 76 15.44 2.34 -0.02
C LEU A 76 13.92 2.37 -0.12
N LEU A 77 13.37 2.08 -1.31
CA LEU A 77 11.94 1.98 -1.54
C LEU A 77 11.30 0.94 -0.60
N SER A 78 11.89 -0.25 -0.51
CA SER A 78 11.40 -1.33 0.35
C SER A 78 11.44 -0.98 1.83
N LYS A 79 12.47 -0.24 2.27
CA LYS A 79 12.64 0.18 3.66
C LYS A 79 11.68 1.30 4.07
N HIS A 80 11.52 2.31 3.21
CA HIS A 80 10.81 3.55 3.58
C HIS A 80 9.36 3.61 3.08
N ALA A 81 9.00 2.83 2.06
CA ALA A 81 7.64 2.62 1.61
C ALA A 81 7.38 1.12 1.40
N PRO A 82 7.25 0.33 2.47
CA PRO A 82 7.13 -1.12 2.40
C PRO A 82 5.77 -1.58 1.82
N GLU A 83 5.74 -2.76 1.18
CA GLU A 83 4.49 -3.39 0.75
C GLU A 83 3.66 -3.92 1.93
N ARG A 84 4.35 -4.31 3.00
CA ARG A 84 3.74 -4.80 4.24
C ARG A 84 4.34 -4.08 5.43
N LEU A 85 3.48 -3.62 6.32
CA LEU A 85 3.88 -2.84 7.49
C LEU A 85 3.80 -3.71 8.74
N THR A 86 4.94 -3.98 9.35
CA THR A 86 4.99 -4.78 10.58
C THR A 86 4.49 -3.95 11.76
N LEU A 87 3.42 -4.42 12.40
CA LEU A 87 2.81 -3.82 13.58
C LEU A 87 3.44 -4.35 14.86
N ALA A 88 3.21 -3.65 15.98
CA ALA A 88 3.74 -4.03 17.29
C ALA A 88 3.32 -5.44 17.78
N ASN A 89 2.20 -5.96 17.28
CA ASN A 89 1.73 -7.31 17.58
C ASN A 89 2.23 -8.38 16.58
N GLY A 90 3.25 -8.06 15.78
CA GLY A 90 3.88 -8.97 14.81
C GLY A 90 3.11 -9.18 13.50
N ARG A 91 1.89 -8.63 13.37
CA ARG A 91 1.15 -8.70 12.10
C ARG A 91 1.76 -7.80 11.05
N ALA A 92 1.68 -8.21 9.78
CA ALA A 92 2.19 -7.47 8.64
C ALA A 92 1.11 -7.25 7.56
N PRO A 93 0.09 -6.40 7.80
CA PRO A 93 -0.89 -6.00 6.78
C PRO A 93 -0.22 -5.45 5.52
N LYS A 94 -0.87 -5.68 4.37
CA LYS A 94 -0.50 -5.01 3.11
C LYS A 94 -0.84 -3.52 3.24
N VAL A 95 0.09 -2.66 2.83
CA VAL A 95 -0.13 -1.23 2.70
C VAL A 95 -0.63 -0.95 1.30
N ILE A 96 -1.72 -0.18 1.22
CA ILE A 96 -2.28 0.30 -0.05
C ILE A 96 -1.86 1.76 -0.20
N TYR A 97 -1.18 2.04 -1.30
CA TYR A 97 -0.74 3.38 -1.67
C TYR A 97 -1.75 3.99 -2.63
N ASP A 98 -1.87 5.31 -2.55
CA ASP A 98 -2.79 6.11 -3.34
C ASP A 98 -2.05 7.38 -3.79
N ALA A 99 -2.42 7.90 -4.96
CA ALA A 99 -1.81 9.08 -5.54
C ALA A 99 -2.13 10.37 -4.75
N ALA A 100 -3.37 10.48 -4.26
CA ALA A 100 -3.88 11.67 -3.57
C ALA A 100 -4.04 11.45 -2.06
N ASN A 101 -4.46 10.25 -1.65
CA ASN A 101 -4.76 9.94 -0.25
C ASN A 101 -3.52 9.48 0.52
N PRO A 102 -3.55 9.51 1.87
CA PRO A 102 -2.56 8.84 2.69
C PRO A 102 -2.53 7.33 2.41
N PRO A 103 -1.36 6.69 2.52
CA PRO A 103 -1.27 5.23 2.47
C PRO A 103 -2.09 4.64 3.61
N HIS A 104 -2.76 3.52 3.37
CA HIS A 104 -3.63 2.91 4.35
C HIS A 104 -3.42 1.41 4.51
N ILE A 105 -3.77 0.92 5.69
CA ILE A 105 -3.89 -0.52 5.98
C ILE A 105 -5.34 -0.82 6.36
N ALA A 106 -5.80 -2.00 5.99
CA ALA A 106 -7.15 -2.47 6.33
C ALA A 106 -7.06 -3.76 7.14
N LEU A 107 -7.58 -3.71 8.37
CA LEU A 107 -7.51 -4.82 9.32
C LEU A 107 -8.80 -4.90 10.13
N ARG A 108 -9.22 -6.13 10.44
CA ARG A 108 -10.30 -6.33 11.41
C ARG A 108 -9.86 -5.81 12.78
N ILE A 109 -10.82 -5.28 13.53
CA ILE A 109 -10.56 -4.71 14.86
C ILE A 109 -9.81 -5.67 15.79
N GLN A 110 -10.12 -6.97 15.75
CA GLN A 110 -9.44 -7.98 16.56
C GLN A 110 -7.96 -8.15 16.20
N GLN A 111 -7.59 -7.85 14.96
CA GLN A 111 -6.21 -7.93 14.50
C GLN A 111 -5.39 -6.72 14.95
N LEU A 112 -6.03 -5.66 15.44
CA LEU A 112 -5.36 -4.46 15.94
C LEU A 112 -5.17 -4.49 17.46
N TYR A 113 -5.71 -5.48 18.18
CA TYR A 113 -5.46 -5.62 19.61
C TYR A 113 -3.95 -5.67 19.91
N GLY A 114 -3.53 -4.89 20.90
CA GLY A 114 -2.12 -4.70 21.26
C GLY A 114 -1.37 -3.66 20.42
N VAL A 115 -2.02 -3.02 19.44
CA VAL A 115 -1.41 -1.98 18.59
C VAL A 115 -2.02 -0.63 18.96
N ASN A 116 -1.33 0.15 19.79
CA ASN A 116 -1.82 1.46 20.25
C ASN A 116 -1.26 2.62 19.42
N ALA A 117 -0.03 2.53 18.95
CA ALA A 117 0.60 3.57 18.16
C ALA A 117 0.20 3.48 16.69
N THR A 118 -0.17 4.62 16.08
CA THR A 118 -0.36 4.70 14.63
C THR A 118 0.98 4.45 13.94
N PRO A 119 1.07 3.45 13.03
CA PRO A 119 2.32 3.17 12.36
C PRO A 119 2.61 4.28 11.32
N ARG A 120 3.89 4.57 11.13
CA ARG A 120 4.38 5.63 10.24
C ARG A 120 5.38 5.06 9.25
N ILE A 121 5.38 5.59 8.03
CA ILE A 121 6.33 5.27 6.96
C ILE A 121 7.07 6.54 6.50
N ALA A 122 7.87 6.44 5.44
CA ALA A 122 8.62 7.57 4.87
C ALA A 122 9.47 8.28 5.93
N MET A 123 10.35 7.52 6.59
CA MET A 123 11.21 8.01 7.68
C MET A 123 10.42 8.63 8.87
N GLY A 124 9.21 8.13 9.10
CA GLY A 124 8.35 8.60 10.20
C GLY A 124 7.52 9.85 9.86
N ARG A 125 7.59 10.36 8.63
CA ARG A 125 6.86 11.58 8.21
C ARG A 125 5.39 11.32 7.95
N VAL A 126 5.06 10.14 7.42
CA VAL A 126 3.72 9.86 6.91
C VAL A 126 3.00 8.89 7.83
N PRO A 127 1.94 9.33 8.54
CA PRO A 127 1.06 8.41 9.27
C PRO A 127 0.25 7.57 8.30
N VAL A 128 0.22 6.26 8.56
CA VAL A 128 -0.58 5.32 7.78
C VAL A 128 -2.01 5.34 8.33
N LEU A 129 -2.95 5.56 7.43
CA LEU A 129 -4.38 5.53 7.75
C LEU A 129 -4.81 4.10 8.07
N VAL A 130 -5.54 3.92 9.17
CA VAL A 130 -6.01 2.60 9.61
C VAL A 130 -7.50 2.49 9.32
N HIS A 131 -7.85 1.65 8.35
CA HIS A 131 -9.23 1.23 8.10
C HIS A 131 -9.55 0.07 9.04
N ILE A 132 -10.26 0.38 10.11
CA ILE A 132 -10.66 -0.58 11.15
C ILE A 132 -11.95 -1.24 10.68
N LEU A 133 -11.88 -2.54 10.44
CA LEU A 133 -12.97 -3.32 9.87
C LEU A 133 -13.73 -4.11 10.95
N ALA A 134 -15.05 -4.22 10.77
CA ALA A 134 -15.86 -5.21 11.47
C ALA A 134 -15.52 -6.64 11.02
N PRO A 135 -15.99 -7.69 11.72
CA PRO A 135 -15.90 -9.07 11.25
C PRO A 135 -16.43 -9.29 9.81
N SER A 136 -17.38 -8.47 9.36
CA SER A 136 -17.95 -8.46 8.01
C SER A 136 -17.08 -7.80 6.93
N GLN A 137 -15.84 -7.41 7.25
CA GLN A 137 -14.91 -6.69 6.36
C GLN A 137 -15.37 -5.27 5.97
N ARG A 138 -16.46 -4.76 6.55
CA ARG A 138 -16.89 -3.38 6.34
C ARG A 138 -16.13 -2.44 7.28
N PRO A 139 -15.64 -1.28 6.80
CA PRO A 139 -15.05 -0.26 7.67
C PRO A 139 -16.06 0.22 8.71
N VAL A 140 -15.63 0.25 9.97
CA VAL A 140 -16.39 0.84 11.10
C VAL A 140 -15.76 2.12 11.61
N GLN A 141 -14.46 2.29 11.40
CA GLN A 141 -13.72 3.52 11.67
C GLN A 141 -12.58 3.63 10.68
N ILE A 142 -12.26 4.87 10.29
CA ILE A 142 -11.05 5.23 9.55
C ILE A 142 -10.31 6.25 10.42
N THR A 143 -9.06 6.02 10.76
CA THR A 143 -8.31 6.90 11.68
C THR A 143 -6.81 6.94 11.41
N GLN A 144 -6.19 8.09 11.68
CA GLN A 144 -4.72 8.23 11.82
C GLN A 144 -4.30 8.39 13.31
N ASP A 145 -5.25 8.38 14.23
CA ASP A 145 -5.01 8.33 15.67
C ASP A 145 -5.59 7.02 16.23
N LEU A 146 -4.75 5.98 16.23
CA LEU A 146 -5.13 4.67 16.74
C LEU A 146 -5.24 4.68 18.27
N ALA A 147 -4.45 5.51 18.96
CA ALA A 147 -4.51 5.64 20.41
C ALA A 147 -5.83 6.29 20.86
N GLY A 148 -6.22 7.39 20.23
CA GLY A 148 -7.51 8.04 20.45
C GLY A 148 -8.69 7.12 20.11
N PHE A 149 -8.58 6.33 19.03
CA PHE A 149 -9.58 5.31 18.70
C PHE A 149 -9.83 4.34 19.86
N TRP A 150 -8.77 3.76 20.44
CA TRP A 150 -8.91 2.80 21.53
C TRP A 150 -9.51 3.44 22.79
N ARG A 151 -9.12 4.68 23.11
CA ARG A 151 -9.57 5.38 24.30
C ARG A 151 -11.03 5.84 24.21
N GLU A 152 -11.44 6.37 23.06
CA GLU A 152 -12.68 7.16 22.95
C GLU A 152 -13.75 6.51 22.09
N HIS A 153 -13.36 5.88 20.97
CA HIS A 153 -14.30 5.35 19.98
C HIS A 153 -14.60 3.87 20.18
N TYR A 154 -13.59 3.08 20.51
CA TYR A 154 -13.71 1.63 20.66
C TYR A 154 -14.76 1.20 21.69
N PRO A 155 -14.89 1.81 22.89
CA PRO A 155 -15.90 1.39 23.86
C PRO A 155 -17.33 1.44 23.31
N ARG A 156 -17.65 2.45 22.50
CA ARG A 156 -18.97 2.61 21.86
C ARG A 156 -19.16 1.59 20.74
N ILE A 157 -18.17 1.45 19.86
CA ILE A 157 -18.19 0.50 18.73
C ILE A 157 -18.27 -0.95 19.24
N LYS A 158 -17.56 -1.28 20.33
CA LYS A 158 -17.56 -2.60 20.95
C LYS A 158 -18.97 -3.01 21.37
N GLN A 159 -19.74 -2.12 22.01
CA GLN A 159 -21.10 -2.43 22.46
C GLN A 159 -22.04 -2.78 21.30
N GLU A 160 -21.94 -2.06 20.19
CA GLU A 160 -22.74 -2.33 18.99
C GLU A 160 -22.30 -3.63 18.31
N LEU A 161 -21.00 -3.78 18.07
CA LEU A 161 -20.47 -4.93 17.34
C LEU A 161 -20.58 -6.24 18.14
N GLN A 162 -20.48 -6.20 19.46
CA GLN A 162 -20.67 -7.39 20.30
C GLN A 162 -22.09 -7.93 20.20
N ARG A 163 -23.10 -7.06 20.13
CA ARG A 163 -24.50 -7.47 19.90
C ARG A 163 -24.68 -8.11 18.53
N LYS A 164 -24.09 -7.52 17.49
CA LYS A 164 -24.21 -7.98 16.10
C LYS A 164 -23.37 -9.23 15.80
N TYR A 165 -22.24 -9.39 16.49
CA TYR A 165 -21.25 -10.44 16.27
C TYR A 165 -20.85 -11.11 17.61
N PRO A 166 -21.77 -11.83 18.27
CA PRO A 166 -21.57 -12.35 19.64
C PRO A 166 -20.53 -13.49 19.73
N ARG A 167 -20.23 -14.15 18.61
CA ARG A 167 -19.24 -15.26 18.55
C ARG A 167 -17.79 -14.76 18.42
N HIS A 168 -17.56 -13.46 18.29
CA HIS A 168 -16.22 -12.89 18.16
C HIS A 168 -15.68 -12.41 19.51
N GLU A 169 -14.35 -12.42 19.64
CA GLU A 169 -13.68 -11.92 20.85
C GLU A 169 -13.63 -10.38 20.87
N TRP A 170 -14.10 -9.81 21.98
CA TRP A 170 -14.16 -8.37 22.24
C TRP A 170 -13.45 -8.05 23.56
N ARG A 171 -12.18 -7.62 23.48
CA ARG A 171 -11.35 -7.27 24.65
C ARG A 171 -11.66 -5.89 25.18
#